data_AF-A0A1J5WEY2-F1
#
_entry.id   AF-A0A1J5WEY2-F1
#
_cell.length_a   1.000
_cell.length_b   1.000
_cell.length_c   1.000
_cell.angle_alpha   90.00
_cell.angle_beta   90.00
_cell.angle_gamma   90.00
#
_symmetry.space_group_name_H-M   'P 1'
#
loop_
_entity.id
_entity.type
_entity.pdbx_description
1 polymer ?
#
loop_
_entity_poly.entity_id
_entity_poly.type
_entity_poly.pdbx_seq_one_letter_code
_entity_poly.pdbx_strand_id
1 'polypeptide(L)'
;ENNTIWVGRVKNLILGGGAIDTLPKLRIHEENVMVELNLWENLHGYIAEIIRIKNNSIYVGKVKKLKFERNAVEILPKLRIHGENVLEELSLSVKFPIYITGILQMENNSIWVGKMKRLVLERYAVEILSKLRIHGENEMEELRLRTY
;
A
#
# COMPACT_ATOMS: atom_id res chain seq x y z
N GLU A 1 5.33 -15.94 13.02
CA GLU A 1 4.62 -14.65 13.06
C GLU A 1 5.62 -13.57 13.40
N ASN A 2 5.66 -12.44 12.67
CA ASN A 2 6.69 -11.41 12.87
C ASN A 2 6.23 -10.21 13.73
N ASN A 3 4.96 -10.12 14.14
CA ASN A 3 4.36 -8.97 14.85
C ASN A 3 4.81 -8.81 16.33
N THR A 4 6.11 -8.67 16.58
CA THR A 4 6.71 -8.66 17.92
C THR A 4 6.70 -7.28 18.61
N ILE A 5 6.49 -6.19 17.87
CA ILE A 5 6.62 -4.82 18.37
C ILE A 5 5.23 -4.19 18.57
N TRP A 6 4.76 -4.07 19.81
CA TRP A 6 3.50 -3.38 20.10
C TRP A 6 3.64 -1.87 20.03
N VAL A 7 2.88 -1.23 19.15
CA VAL A 7 2.89 0.24 18.96
C VAL A 7 1.57 0.92 19.36
N GLY A 8 0.59 0.15 19.82
CA GLY A 8 -0.72 0.69 20.21
C GLY A 8 -1.49 1.27 19.04
N ARG A 9 -2.15 2.42 19.27
CA ARG A 9 -2.89 3.16 18.24
C ARG A 9 -1.93 4.16 17.56
N VAL A 10 -1.84 4.09 16.24
CA VAL A 10 -0.93 4.89 15.42
C VAL A 10 -1.74 5.77 14.48
N LYS A 11 -1.64 7.09 14.69
CA LYS A 11 -2.31 8.08 13.84
C LYS A 11 -1.64 8.19 12.46
N ASN A 12 -0.33 8.29 12.42
CA ASN A 12 0.46 8.35 11.19
C ASN A 12 1.61 7.35 11.29
N LEU A 13 1.76 6.47 10.31
CA LEU A 13 2.89 5.55 10.20
C LEU A 13 3.68 5.91 8.94
N ILE A 14 4.91 6.40 9.16
CA ILE A 14 5.81 6.84 8.10
C ILE A 14 7.06 5.97 8.17
N LEU A 15 7.36 5.21 7.13
CA LEU A 15 8.55 4.36 7.06
C LEU A 15 9.33 4.66 5.78
N GLY A 16 10.60 5.02 5.94
CA GLY A 16 11.52 5.37 4.85
C GLY A 16 12.68 4.38 4.73
N GLY A 17 13.03 4.00 3.50
CA GLY A 17 14.19 3.13 3.23
C GLY A 17 14.09 1.79 3.97
N GLY A 18 15.19 1.36 4.60
CA GLY A 18 15.25 0.09 5.34
C GLY A 18 14.28 -0.04 6.53
N ALA A 19 13.66 1.06 6.99
CA ALA A 19 12.62 0.98 8.02
C ALA A 19 11.36 0.25 7.52
N ILE A 20 11.16 0.16 6.20
CA ILE A 20 10.04 -0.57 5.59
C ILE A 20 9.98 -2.03 6.06
N ASP A 21 11.12 -2.71 6.19
CA ASP A 21 11.18 -4.12 6.62
C ASP A 21 10.79 -4.31 8.10
N THR A 22 10.57 -3.22 8.84
CA THR A 22 9.99 -3.25 10.18
C THR A 22 8.46 -3.30 10.17
N LEU A 23 7.80 -2.94 9.06
CA LEU A 23 6.33 -2.91 8.97
C LEU A 23 5.68 -4.26 9.37
N PRO A 24 6.16 -5.43 8.92
CA PRO A 24 5.60 -6.73 9.31
C PRO A 24 5.91 -7.10 10.76
N LYS A 25 6.73 -6.30 11.45
CA LYS A 25 7.09 -6.48 12.85
C LYS A 25 6.20 -5.67 13.80
N LEU A 26 5.46 -4.70 13.26
CA LEU A 26 4.58 -3.83 14.04
C LEU A 26 3.24 -4.52 14.32
N ARG A 27 2.90 -4.61 15.60
CA ARG A 27 1.57 -4.96 16.09
C ARG A 27 0.81 -3.66 16.38
N ILE A 28 -0.09 -3.30 15.47
CA ILE A 28 -1.00 -2.16 15.58
C ILE A 28 -2.28 -2.63 16.28
N HIS A 29 -2.87 -1.77 17.10
CA HIS A 29 -4.14 -2.04 17.76
C HIS A 29 -5.25 -2.37 16.73
N GLU A 30 -6.08 -3.35 17.02
CA GLU A 30 -7.10 -3.85 16.08
C GLU A 30 -8.13 -2.78 15.67
N GLU A 31 -8.55 -1.96 16.63
CA GLU A 31 -9.42 -0.80 16.40
C GLU A 31 -8.70 0.46 15.88
N ASN A 32 -7.47 0.35 15.39
CA ASN A 32 -6.74 1.53 14.94
C ASN A 32 -7.39 2.16 13.70
N VAL A 33 -7.59 3.47 13.75
CA VAL A 33 -8.00 4.31 12.63
C VAL A 33 -6.84 5.24 12.28
N MET A 34 -6.02 4.79 11.34
CA MET A 34 -4.85 5.52 10.87
C MET A 34 -5.26 6.61 9.88
N VAL A 35 -4.67 7.80 10.04
CA VAL A 35 -4.81 8.90 9.08
C VAL A 35 -3.97 8.63 7.85
N GLU A 36 -2.71 8.23 8.02
CA GLU A 36 -1.79 8.04 6.89
C GLU A 36 -0.82 6.88 7.15
N LEU A 37 -0.71 5.99 6.16
CA LEU A 37 0.41 5.07 5.99
C LEU A 37 1.22 5.54 4.78
N ASN A 38 2.43 6.01 5.04
CA ASN A 38 3.33 6.58 4.03
C ASN A 38 4.62 5.75 3.99
N LEU A 39 4.88 5.11 2.85
CA LEU A 39 6.03 4.25 2.64
C LEU A 39 6.80 4.75 1.42
N TRP A 40 8.08 4.99 1.61
CA TRP A 40 8.94 5.45 0.52
C TRP A 40 10.34 4.89 0.70
N GLU A 41 11.05 4.76 -0.41
CA GLU A 41 12.35 4.13 -0.42
C GLU A 41 13.40 5.10 -0.96
N ASN A 42 14.61 5.04 -0.43
CA ASN A 42 15.77 5.83 -0.86
C ASN A 42 16.49 5.09 -1.99
N LEU A 43 16.80 5.73 -3.12
CA LEU A 43 17.48 5.23 -4.35
C LEU A 43 18.27 3.88 -4.38
N HIS A 44 18.79 3.37 -3.27
CA HIS A 44 19.57 2.13 -3.10
C HIS A 44 19.00 1.08 -2.12
N GLY A 45 17.87 1.30 -1.44
CA GLY A 45 17.39 0.34 -0.44
C GLY A 45 16.56 -0.79 -1.04
N TYR A 46 16.83 -1.98 -0.51
CA TYR A 46 16.31 -3.24 -0.99
C TYR A 46 15.23 -3.72 -0.01
N ILE A 47 13.97 -3.77 -0.45
CA ILE A 47 12.81 -4.21 0.37
C ILE A 47 12.65 -5.75 0.36
N ALA A 48 13.77 -6.47 0.48
CA ALA A 48 13.85 -7.91 0.22
C ALA A 48 12.93 -8.73 1.13
N GLU A 49 12.91 -8.39 2.42
CA GLU A 49 12.25 -9.21 3.42
C GLU A 49 10.74 -9.10 3.25
N ILE A 50 10.22 -7.88 3.10
CA ILE A 50 8.78 -7.64 3.00
C ILE A 50 8.16 -8.19 1.70
N ILE A 51 8.89 -8.20 0.57
CA ILE A 51 8.37 -8.77 -0.69
C ILE A 51 8.09 -10.27 -0.55
N ARG A 52 8.89 -11.00 0.23
CA ARG A 52 8.76 -12.46 0.43
C ARG A 52 7.57 -12.84 1.31
N ILE A 53 6.94 -11.86 1.96
CA ILE A 53 5.79 -12.08 2.81
C ILE A 53 4.56 -12.43 1.97
N LYS A 54 3.65 -13.23 2.53
CA LYS A 54 2.40 -13.60 1.87
C LYS A 54 1.51 -12.37 1.64
N ASN A 55 0.83 -12.32 0.50
CA ASN A 55 -0.18 -11.29 0.24
C ASN A 55 -1.27 -11.30 1.33
N ASN A 56 -1.85 -10.13 1.62
CA ASN A 56 -2.89 -9.96 2.64
C ASN A 56 -2.52 -10.44 4.06
N SER A 57 -1.25 -10.32 4.47
CA SER A 57 -0.79 -10.80 5.79
C SER A 57 -0.43 -9.68 6.77
N ILE A 58 -0.19 -8.46 6.29
CA ILE A 58 0.16 -7.30 7.13
C ILE A 58 -1.12 -6.52 7.44
N TYR A 59 -1.65 -6.67 8.65
CA TYR A 59 -2.84 -5.94 9.07
C TYR A 59 -2.50 -4.54 9.59
N VAL A 60 -3.11 -3.51 8.99
CA VAL A 60 -2.86 -2.09 9.33
C VAL A 60 -4.09 -1.37 9.91
N GLY A 61 -5.19 -2.10 10.15
CA GLY A 61 -6.45 -1.53 10.64
C GLY A 61 -7.25 -0.79 9.56
N LYS A 62 -8.00 0.23 9.98
CA LYS A 62 -8.62 1.21 9.08
C LYS A 62 -7.58 2.29 8.76
N VAL A 63 -7.48 2.69 7.49
CA VAL A 63 -6.52 3.69 7.01
C VAL A 63 -7.26 4.68 6.12
N LYS A 64 -7.07 5.98 6.35
CA LYS A 64 -7.63 7.02 5.48
C LYS A 64 -6.79 7.23 4.22
N LYS A 65 -5.45 7.28 4.33
CA LYS A 65 -4.56 7.57 3.20
C LYS A 65 -3.42 6.55 3.09
N LEU A 66 -3.22 6.03 1.88
CA LEU A 66 -2.08 5.20 1.50
C LEU A 66 -1.24 5.96 0.48
N LYS A 67 0.04 6.17 0.79
CA LYS A 67 0.97 6.87 -0.10
C LYS A 67 2.25 6.07 -0.25
N PHE A 68 2.47 5.45 -1.41
CA PHE A 68 3.65 4.63 -1.69
C PHE A 68 4.44 5.16 -2.87
N GLU A 69 5.75 5.28 -2.68
CA GLU A 69 6.68 5.73 -3.71
C GLU A 69 7.73 4.68 -4.03
N ARG A 70 8.15 4.64 -5.30
CA ARG A 70 9.22 3.76 -5.81
C ARG A 70 8.87 2.27 -5.58
N ASN A 71 9.79 1.48 -5.05
CA ASN A 71 9.59 0.04 -4.80
C ASN A 71 8.64 -0.24 -3.62
N ALA A 72 8.36 0.73 -2.75
CA ALA A 72 7.39 0.56 -1.66
C ALA A 72 5.99 0.20 -2.17
N VAL A 73 5.70 0.48 -3.44
CA VAL A 73 4.47 0.07 -4.10
C VAL A 73 4.29 -1.45 -4.11
N GLU A 74 5.35 -2.26 -4.16
CA GLU A 74 5.26 -3.74 -4.07
C GLU A 74 4.70 -4.25 -2.74
N ILE A 75 4.61 -3.40 -1.72
CA ILE A 75 4.05 -3.73 -0.42
C ILE A 75 2.52 -3.73 -0.46
N LEU A 76 1.91 -2.98 -1.39
CA LEU A 76 0.46 -2.88 -1.51
C LEU A 76 -0.27 -4.24 -1.45
N PRO A 77 0.09 -5.28 -2.24
CA PRO A 77 -0.53 -6.60 -2.15
C PRO A 77 -0.30 -7.34 -0.82
N LYS A 78 0.67 -6.91 -0.01
CA LYS A 78 0.98 -7.50 1.30
C LYS A 78 0.05 -7.00 2.40
N LEU A 79 -0.54 -5.82 2.21
CA LEU A 79 -1.41 -5.19 3.18
C LEU A 79 -2.78 -5.87 3.21
N ARG A 80 -3.29 -6.07 4.43
CA ARG A 80 -4.66 -6.46 4.71
C ARG A 80 -5.40 -5.24 5.26
N ILE A 81 -6.08 -4.54 4.36
CA ILE A 81 -6.94 -3.40 4.69
C ILE A 81 -8.29 -3.95 5.17
N HIS A 82 -8.88 -3.31 6.19
CA HIS A 82 -10.20 -3.70 6.69
C HIS A 82 -11.27 -3.64 5.57
N GLY A 83 -12.17 -4.63 5.50
CA GLY A 83 -13.15 -4.76 4.41
C GLY A 83 -14.09 -3.56 4.26
N GLU A 84 -14.48 -2.95 5.38
CA GLU A 84 -15.31 -1.74 5.45
C GLU A 84 -14.52 -0.42 5.33
N ASN A 85 -13.22 -0.49 5.02
CA ASN A 85 -12.41 0.72 4.94
C ASN A 85 -12.80 1.55 3.70
N VAL A 86 -13.02 2.84 3.91
CA VAL A 86 -13.19 3.82 2.84
C VAL A 86 -11.96 4.72 2.85
N LEU A 87 -11.08 4.56 1.85
CA LEU A 87 -9.90 5.40 1.69
C LEU A 87 -10.31 6.80 1.26
N GLU A 88 -9.74 7.81 1.90
CA GLU A 88 -9.74 9.17 1.35
C GLU A 88 -8.82 9.24 0.12
N GLU A 89 -7.70 8.51 0.13
CA GLU A 89 -6.72 8.53 -0.98
C GLU A 89 -5.87 7.26 -1.05
N LEU A 90 -5.70 6.74 -2.27
CA LEU A 90 -4.60 5.85 -2.65
C LEU A 90 -3.70 6.57 -3.66
N SER A 91 -2.45 6.83 -3.28
CA SER A 91 -1.46 7.51 -4.12
C SER A 91 -0.23 6.63 -4.33
N LEU A 92 0.07 6.30 -5.59
CA LEU A 92 1.19 5.45 -5.98
C LEU A 92 2.04 6.18 -7.03
N SER A 93 3.35 6.27 -6.82
CA SER A 93 4.29 6.90 -7.77
C SER A 93 5.51 6.03 -8.00
N VAL A 94 5.69 5.56 -9.24
CA VAL A 94 6.73 4.56 -9.57
C VAL A 94 7.65 5.12 -10.65
N LYS A 95 8.90 5.41 -10.28
CA LYS A 95 9.88 5.98 -11.22
C LYS A 95 10.37 5.01 -12.29
N PHE A 96 10.49 3.72 -11.97
CA PHE A 96 11.04 2.70 -12.86
C PHE A 96 10.17 1.43 -12.83
N PRO A 97 9.92 0.77 -13.97
CA PRO A 97 9.02 -0.39 -14.03
C PRO A 97 9.56 -1.60 -13.25
N ILE A 98 10.88 -1.69 -13.05
CA ILE A 98 11.52 -2.75 -12.26
C ILE A 98 10.97 -2.84 -10.83
N TYR A 99 10.49 -1.71 -10.29
CA TYR A 99 9.94 -1.60 -8.94
C TYR A 99 8.52 -2.15 -8.77
N ILE A 100 7.89 -2.66 -9.84
CA ILE A 100 6.52 -3.20 -9.77
C ILE A 100 6.39 -4.53 -10.49
N THR A 101 7.51 -5.15 -10.85
CA THR A 101 7.52 -6.41 -11.61
C THR A 101 6.76 -7.53 -10.91
N GLY A 102 6.83 -7.61 -9.59
CA GLY A 102 6.06 -8.57 -8.80
C GLY A 102 4.55 -8.35 -8.91
N ILE A 103 4.11 -7.09 -8.95
CA ILE A 103 2.69 -6.74 -9.11
C ILE A 103 2.20 -7.02 -10.53
N LEU A 104 3.01 -6.71 -11.55
CA LEU A 104 2.62 -6.90 -12.95
C LEU A 104 2.36 -8.37 -13.30
N GLN A 105 3.02 -9.30 -12.61
CA GLN A 105 2.82 -10.74 -12.73
C GLN A 105 1.54 -11.25 -12.04
N MET A 106 0.92 -10.44 -11.18
CA MET A 106 -0.33 -10.84 -10.52
C MET A 106 -1.51 -10.85 -11.49
N GLU A 107 -2.53 -11.63 -11.18
CA GLU A 107 -3.78 -11.62 -11.93
C GLU A 107 -4.46 -10.25 -11.86
N ASN A 108 -5.27 -9.92 -12.86
CA ASN A 108 -6.07 -8.71 -12.83
C ASN A 108 -7.08 -8.77 -11.69
N ASN A 109 -7.40 -7.62 -11.09
CA ASN A 109 -8.31 -7.53 -9.93
C ASN A 109 -7.90 -8.43 -8.73
N SER A 110 -6.61 -8.65 -8.51
CA SER A 110 -6.12 -9.47 -7.39
C SER A 110 -5.76 -8.68 -6.13
N ILE A 111 -5.57 -7.35 -6.24
CA ILE A 111 -5.18 -6.48 -5.12
C ILE A 111 -6.40 -5.73 -4.59
N TRP A 112 -6.94 -6.17 -3.46
CA TRP A 112 -8.10 -5.51 -2.85
C TRP A 112 -7.74 -4.16 -2.22
N VAL A 113 -8.41 -3.10 -2.65
CA VAL A 113 -8.23 -1.73 -2.12
C VAL A 113 -9.51 -1.12 -1.55
N GLY A 114 -10.64 -1.83 -1.60
CA GLY A 114 -11.91 -1.40 -1.01
C GLY A 114 -12.58 -0.25 -1.76
N LYS A 115 -13.27 0.62 -1.01
CA LYS A 115 -13.84 1.88 -1.50
C LYS A 115 -12.80 3.00 -1.31
N MET A 116 -12.73 3.96 -2.23
CA MET A 116 -11.88 5.13 -2.13
C MET A 116 -12.47 6.36 -2.84
N LYS A 117 -12.22 7.53 -2.26
CA LYS A 117 -12.58 8.82 -2.85
C LYS A 117 -11.62 9.25 -3.95
N ARG A 118 -10.31 9.04 -3.77
CA ARG A 118 -9.29 9.48 -4.72
C ARG A 118 -8.28 8.38 -5.04
N LEU A 119 -8.03 8.16 -6.33
CA LEU A 119 -6.97 7.30 -6.85
C LEU A 119 -5.99 8.14 -7.66
N VAL A 120 -4.73 8.17 -7.23
CA VAL A 120 -3.64 8.86 -7.92
C VAL A 120 -2.56 7.86 -8.30
N LEU A 121 -2.38 7.64 -9.60
CA LEU A 121 -1.32 6.79 -10.15
C LEU A 121 -0.40 7.63 -11.03
N GLU A 122 0.87 7.72 -10.65
CA GLU A 122 1.89 8.46 -11.39
C GLU A 122 2.97 7.55 -11.98
N ARG A 123 3.43 7.91 -13.18
CA ARG A 123 4.47 7.24 -13.98
C ARG A 123 4.10 5.77 -14.23
N TYR A 124 5.00 4.83 -13.95
CA TYR A 124 4.77 3.40 -14.16
C TYR A 124 3.70 2.82 -13.22
N ALA A 125 3.26 3.57 -12.19
CA ALA A 125 2.19 3.09 -11.30
C ALA A 125 0.86 2.92 -12.04
N VAL A 126 0.67 3.59 -13.18
CA VAL A 126 -0.53 3.45 -14.02
C VAL A 126 -0.70 2.01 -14.50
N GLU A 127 0.37 1.25 -14.70
CA GLU A 127 0.31 -0.16 -15.13
C GLU A 127 -0.31 -1.08 -14.07
N ILE A 128 -0.31 -0.66 -12.81
CA ILE A 128 -0.92 -1.40 -11.69
C ILE A 128 -2.45 -1.28 -11.71
N LEU A 129 -3.03 -0.33 -12.43
CA LEU A 129 -4.48 -0.08 -12.41
C LEU A 129 -5.31 -1.35 -12.65
N SER A 130 -4.91 -2.18 -13.61
CA SER A 130 -5.59 -3.45 -13.94
C SER A 130 -5.52 -4.51 -12.82
N LYS A 131 -4.56 -4.37 -11.89
CA LYS A 131 -4.34 -5.28 -10.76
C LYS A 131 -5.18 -4.90 -9.55
N LEU A 132 -5.64 -3.65 -9.47
CA LEU A 132 -6.45 -3.15 -8.36
C LEU A 132 -7.90 -3.66 -8.47
N ARG A 133 -8.38 -4.29 -7.40
CA ARG A 133 -9.79 -4.64 -7.20
C ARG A 133 -10.45 -3.58 -6.33
N ILE A 134 -11.18 -2.68 -7.00
CA ILE A 134 -12.00 -1.65 -6.38
C ILE A 134 -13.39 -2.23 -6.10
N HIS A 135 -14.00 -1.86 -4.97
CA HIS A 135 -15.35 -2.31 -4.63
C HIS A 135 -16.37 -1.85 -5.69
N GLY A 136 -17.35 -2.70 -6.06
CA GLY A 136 -18.31 -2.38 -7.13
C GLY A 136 -19.19 -1.14 -6.87
N GLU A 137 -19.58 -0.93 -5.62
CA GLU A 137 -20.29 0.28 -5.15
C GLU A 137 -19.37 1.48 -4.85
N ASN A 138 -18.21 1.59 -5.51
CA ASN A 138 -17.30 2.70 -5.25
C ASN A 138 -17.74 3.98 -5.99
N GLU A 139 -17.98 5.05 -5.25
CA GLU A 139 -18.18 6.40 -5.79
C GLU A 139 -16.89 7.21 -5.64
N MET A 140 -16.09 7.25 -6.71
CA MET A 140 -14.80 7.97 -6.71
C MET A 140 -15.00 9.45 -7.07
N GLU A 141 -14.41 10.34 -6.27
CA GLU A 141 -14.37 11.78 -6.51
C GLU A 141 -13.28 12.17 -7.53
N GLU A 142 -12.12 11.50 -7.50
CA GLU A 142 -11.01 11.78 -8.42
C GLU A 142 -10.27 10.51 -8.85
N LEU A 143 -10.12 10.33 -10.18
CA LEU A 143 -9.17 9.42 -10.79
C LEU A 143 -8.10 10.23 -11.53
N ARG A 144 -6.87 10.21 -11.03
CA ARG A 144 -5.72 10.89 -11.66
C ARG A 144 -4.69 9.88 -12.13
N LEU A 145 -4.49 9.81 -13.43
CA LEU A 145 -3.49 8.97 -14.09
C LEU A 145 -2.51 9.87 -14.84
N ARG A 146 -1.21 9.73 -14.56
CA ARG A 146 -0.19 10.64 -15.11
C ARG A 146 1.05 9.86 -15.52
N THR A 147 1.23 9.59 -16.82
CA THR A 147 2.43 8.96 -17.37
C THR A 147 3.41 10.04 -17.85
N TYR A 148 4.72 9.85 -17.62
CA TYR A 148 5.79 10.77 -18.03
C TYR A 148 6.96 9.99 -18.58
#